data_AF-A0A9E0JYF5-F1
#
_entry.id   AF-A0A9E0JYF5-F1
#
_cell.length_a   1.000
_cell.length_b   1.000
_cell.length_c   1.000
_cell.angle_alpha   90.00
_cell.angle_beta   90.00
_cell.angle_gamma   90.00
#
_symmetry.space_group_name_H-M   'P 1'
#
loop_
_entity.id
_entity.type
_entity.pdbx_description
1 polymer ?
#
loop_
_entity_poly.entity_id
_entity_poly.type
_entity_poly.pdbx_seq_one_letter_code
_entity_poly.pdbx_strand_id
1 'polypeptide(L)' 'MYLANTKKWYLERVIWLVAGFFTLLSAVLVHFFGKGWLILTAIIGFNLMFFAITGYCTMANILYKLGFRSIKDE' A
#
# COMPACT_ATOMS: atom_id res chain seq x y z
N MET A 1 22.86 -8.55 -6.17
CA MET A 1 21.75 -9.06 -5.35
C MET A 1 21.45 -7.99 -4.29
N TYR A 2 20.41 -7.18 -4.49
CA TYR A 2 20.06 -6.15 -3.50
C TYR A 2 19.23 -6.81 -2.38
N LEU A 3 19.79 -6.89 -1.18
CA LEU A 3 19.13 -7.36 0.03
C LEU A 3 18.75 -6.14 0.87
N ALA A 4 17.46 -5.76 0.84
CA ALA A 4 16.96 -4.67 1.66
C ALA A 4 17.13 -5.01 3.15
N ASN A 5 17.78 -4.12 3.91
CA ASN A 5 18.07 -4.37 5.33
C ASN A 5 16.76 -4.42 6.15
N THR A 6 16.47 -5.54 6.81
CA THR A 6 15.22 -5.76 7.58
C THR A 6 15.29 -5.33 9.05
N LYS A 7 16.40 -4.71 9.48
CA LYS A 7 16.58 -4.36 10.90
C LYS A 7 15.68 -3.21 11.39
N LYS A 8 15.13 -2.40 10.49
CA LYS A 8 14.19 -1.31 10.84
C LYS A 8 12.91 -1.43 10.01
N TRP A 9 11.76 -1.43 10.69
CA TRP A 9 10.44 -1.31 10.06
C TRP A 9 10.18 0.17 9.77
N TYR A 10 10.53 0.60 8.57
CA TYR A 10 10.22 1.93 8.07
C TYR A 10 8.81 1.97 7.49
N LEU A 11 8.17 3.15 7.53
CA LEU A 11 6.76 3.34 7.17
C LEU A 11 6.47 2.86 5.74
N GLU A 12 7.37 3.16 4.80
CA GLU A 12 7.26 2.68 3.41
C GLU A 12 7.23 1.15 3.34
N ARG A 13 8.01 0.43 4.14
CA ARG A 13 7.98 -1.05 4.12
C ARG A 13 6.62 -1.60 4.49
N VAL A 14 5.99 -1.01 5.52
CA VAL A 14 4.66 -1.40 5.97
C VAL A 14 3.64 -1.08 4.89
N ILE A 15 3.74 0.10 4.25
CA ILE A 15 2.86 0.49 3.14
C ILE A 15 2.93 -0.53 1.99
N TRP A 16 4.14 -0.94 1.58
CA TRP A 16 4.31 -1.91 0.49
C TRP A 16 3.77 -3.30 0.85
N LEU A 17 3.94 -3.74 2.10
CA LEU A 17 3.43 -5.03 2.58
C LEU A 17 1.90 -5.03 2.61
N VAL A 18 1.31 -3.96 3.17
CA VAL A 18 -0.14 -3.81 3.26
C VAL A 18 -0.76 -3.65 1.88
N ALA A 19 -0.14 -2.88 0.98
CA ALA A 19 -0.53 -2.75 -0.41
C ALA A 19 -0.60 -4.12 -1.10
N GLY A 20 0.47 -4.92 -1.01
CA GLY A 20 0.51 -6.26 -1.59
C GLY A 20 -0.57 -7.19 -1.01
N PHE A 21 -0.79 -7.13 0.31
CA PHE A 21 -1.86 -7.90 0.96
C PHE A 21 -3.25 -7.51 0.45
N PHE A 22 -3.53 -6.21 0.35
CA PHE A 22 -4.81 -5.71 -0.16
C PHE A 22 -5.03 -6.08 -1.62
N THR A 23 -3.98 -6.06 -2.45
CA THR A 23 -4.05 -6.49 -3.85
C THR A 23 -4.34 -7.99 -3.98
N LEU A 24 -3.67 -8.83 -3.19
CA LEU A 24 -3.95 -10.28 -3.16
C LEU A 24 -5.38 -10.56 -2.68
N LEU A 25 -5.81 -9.89 -1.61
CA LEU A 25 -7.17 -10.00 -1.11
C LEU A 25 -8.20 -9.62 -2.18
N SER A 26 -7.94 -8.52 -2.91
CA SER A 26 -8.78 -8.07 -4.01
C SER A 26 -8.83 -9.07 -5.16
N ALA A 27 -7.69 -9.68 -5.51
CA ALA A 27 -7.62 -10.70 -6.56
C ALA A 27 -8.39 -11.98 -6.18
N VAL A 28 -8.32 -12.44 -4.94
CA VAL A 28 -9.13 -13.56 -4.44
C VAL A 28 -10.62 -13.23 -4.52
N LEU A 29 -11.00 -12.01 -4.18
CA LEU A 29 -12.39 -11.56 -4.27
C LEU A 29 -12.88 -11.44 -5.72
N VAL A 30 -12.02 -11.03 -6.67
CA VAL A 30 -12.33 -11.05 -8.12
C VAL A 30 -12.70 -12.47 -8.57
N HIS A 31 -11.99 -13.48 -8.07
CA HIS A 31 -12.29 -14.87 -8.41
C HIS A 31 -13.68 -15.31 -7.90
N PHE A 32 -14.10 -14.84 -6.72
CA PHE A 32 -15.39 -15.18 -6.12
C PHE A 32 -16.58 -14.34 -6.60
N PHE A 33 -16.40 -13.04 -6.87
CA PHE A 33 -17.48 -12.09 -7.19
C PHE A 33 -17.60 -11.74 -8.70
N GLY A 34 -16.66 -12.21 -9.54
CA GLY A 34 -16.71 -11.99 -10.99
C GLY A 34 -16.15 -10.65 -11.47
N LYS A 35 -16.20 -10.41 -12.79
CA LYS A 35 -15.50 -9.32 -13.51
C LYS A 35 -15.76 -7.90 -12.98
N GLY A 36 -16.89 -7.64 -12.32
CA GLY A 36 -17.20 -6.32 -11.74
C GLY A 36 -16.19 -5.88 -10.65
N TRP A 37 -15.52 -6.83 -10.01
CA TRP A 37 -14.55 -6.56 -8.94
C TRP A 37 -13.18 -6.05 -9.44
N LEU A 38 -12.95 -6.10 -10.76
CA LEU A 38 -11.76 -5.52 -11.39
C LEU A 38 -11.75 -3.99 -11.27
N ILE A 39 -12.91 -3.33 -11.25
CA ILE A 39 -13.01 -1.89 -11.03
C ILE A 39 -12.51 -1.51 -9.64
N LEU A 40 -12.85 -2.29 -8.60
CA LEU A 40 -12.32 -2.07 -7.25
C LEU A 40 -10.79 -2.22 -7.23
N THR A 41 -10.26 -3.27 -7.84
CA THR A 41 -8.82 -3.49 -7.97
C THR A 41 -8.13 -2.34 -8.73
N ALA A 42 -8.76 -1.84 -9.80
CA ALA A 42 -8.25 -0.72 -10.58
C ALA A 42 -8.22 0.59 -9.78
N ILE A 43 -9.26 0.87 -8.98
CA ILE A 43 -9.30 2.05 -8.09
C ILE A 43 -8.19 1.98 -7.03
N ILE A 44 -7.97 0.80 -6.45
CA ILE A 44 -6.87 0.58 -5.50
C ILE A 44 -5.53 0.82 -6.19
N GLY A 45 -5.28 0.19 -7.34
CA GLY A 45 -4.06 0.39 -8.12
C GLY A 45 -3.81 1.85 -8.53
N PHE A 46 -4.86 2.57 -8.92
CA PHE A 46 -4.79 4.00 -9.24
C PHE A 46 -4.38 4.85 -8.03
N ASN A 47 -4.91 4.54 -6.84
CA ASN A 47 -4.48 5.19 -5.60
C ASN A 47 -3.01 4.93 -5.28
N LEU A 48 -2.50 3.71 -5.52
CA LEU A 48 -1.06 3.42 -5.38
C LEU A 48 -0.22 4.21 -6.40
N MET A 49 -0.70 4.36 -7.64
CA MET A 49 -0.01 5.10 -8.69
C MET A 49 0.05 6.61 -8.35
N PHE A 50 -1.05 7.18 -7.86
CA PHE A 50 -1.08 8.53 -7.32
C PHE A 50 -0.16 8.70 -6.11
N PHE A 51 -0.06 7.70 -5.22
CA PHE A 51 0.92 7.74 -4.13
C PHE A 51 2.36 7.79 -4.64
N ALA A 52 2.71 7.02 -5.66
CA ALA A 52 4.05 7.05 -6.23
C ALA A 52 4.39 8.41 -6.88
N ILE A 53 3.39 9.10 -7.44
CA ILE A 53 3.58 10.39 -8.13
C ILE A 53 3.53 11.58 -7.17
N THR A 54 2.53 11.61 -6.27
CA THR A 54 2.23 12.76 -5.40
C THR A 54 2.73 12.57 -3.96
N GLY A 55 3.05 11.33 -3.54
CA GLY A 55 3.36 11.01 -2.14
C GLY A 55 2.14 10.98 -1.22
N TYR A 56 0.93 11.20 -1.75
CA TYR A 56 -0.33 11.17 -1.00
C TYR A 56 -0.87 9.74 -0.92
N CYS A 57 -0.61 9.03 0.19
CA CYS A 57 -1.29 7.78 0.51
C CYS A 57 -2.16 8.00 1.74
N THR A 58 -3.48 7.85 1.58
CA THR A 58 -4.44 7.93 2.68
C THR A 58 -4.06 7.00 3.83
N MET A 59 -3.56 5.80 3.50
CA MET A 59 -3.14 4.82 4.49
C MET A 59 -1.85 5.24 5.21
N ALA A 60 -0.89 5.83 4.49
CA ALA A 60 0.31 6.40 5.10
C ALA A 60 -0.05 7.56 6.05
N ASN A 61 -0.98 8.42 5.66
CA ASN A 61 -1.44 9.53 6.49
C ASN A 61 -2.20 9.04 7.74
N ILE A 62 -2.99 7.96 7.62
CA ILE A 62 -3.63 7.29 8.76
C ILE A 62 -2.59 6.68 9.71
N LEU A 63 -1.57 6.00 9.17
CA LEU A 63 -0.50 5.40 9.98
C LEU A 63 0.39 6.46 10.67
N TYR A 64 0.66 7.57 9.97
CA TYR A 64 1.34 8.73 10.52
C TYR A 64 0.54 9.32 11.69
N LYS A 65 -0.78 9.46 11.53
CA LYS A 65 -1.68 9.96 12.57
C LYS A 65 -1.86 8.99 13.76
N LEU A 66 -1.63 7.69 13.55
CA LEU A 66 -1.60 6.64 14.58
C LEU A 66 -0.26 6.55 15.34
N GLY A 67 0.70 7.44 15.05
CA GLY A 67 1.95 7.56 15.80
C GLY A 67 3.12 6.75 15.23
N PHE A 68 2.96 6.13 14.07
CA PHE A 68 4.11 5.58 13.34
C PHE A 68 4.86 6.73 12.68
N ARG A 69 6.01 7.10 13.25
CA ARG A 69 6.86 8.18 12.73
C ARG A 69 7.62 7.68 11.50
N SER A 70 7.47 8.36 10.37
CA SER A 70 8.30 8.10 9.20
C SER A 70 9.71 8.65 9.45
N ILE A 71 10.73 8.05 8.87
CA ILE A 71 12.13 8.51 8.97
C ILE A 71 12.35 9.85 8.22
N LYS A 72 11.32 10.41 7.59
CA LYS A 72 11.38 11.60 6.73
C LYS A 72 10.92 12.90 7.41
N ASP A 73 10.86 12.93 8.75
CA ASP A 73 10.69 14.17 9.54
C ASP A 73 12.07 14.74 9.97
N GLU A 74 13.00 14.91 9.02
CA GLU A 74 14.13 15.86 9.09
C GLU A 74 14.15 16.68 7.80
#